data_AF-V9G382-F1
#
_entry.id   AF-V9G382-F1
#
_cell.length_a   1.000
_cell.length_b   1.000
_cell.length_c   1.000
_cell.angle_alpha   90.00
_cell.angle_beta   90.00
_cell.angle_gamma   90.00
#
_symmetry.space_group_name_H-M   'P 1'
#
loop_
_entity.id
_entity.type
_entity.pdbx_description
1 polymer ?
#
loop_
_entity_poly.entity_id
_entity_poly.type
_entity_poly.pdbx_seq_one_letter_code
_entity_poly.pdbx_strand_id
1 'polypeptide(L)'
;MRADNAKETGNQTAAGLGYLTVTAKDTNVRPLPLIQSAVEPVAKLNPGETAVILDKVAESNSYEWVRGPFTSEQLLSSLNGKTTNSLPSVISSLEVAERGPSGRALTVKANGQVLDVRYPDMYRSAFNGLPSTLFDIEPTGSYTVLSANGATTSVSGGQTVAVISASGKGNVKGAGTVVLNGDGKARALENSSGFKFTGKGFGHGLGMSQWGAKGMADEGYDYKQILEHYYRNTIITKD
;
A
#
# COMPACT_ATOMS: atom_id res chain seq x y z
N MET A 1 -2.62 -8.08 11.66
CA MET A 1 -2.80 -8.30 13.11
C MET A 1 -2.17 -7.13 13.84
N ARG A 2 -2.76 -6.62 14.92
CA ARG A 2 -2.13 -5.53 15.68
C ARG A 2 -0.98 -6.07 16.55
N ALA A 3 0.09 -5.28 16.67
CA ALA A 3 1.30 -5.68 17.40
C ALA A 3 1.10 -5.76 18.92
N ASP A 4 0.10 -5.07 19.48
CA ASP A 4 -0.27 -5.13 20.91
C ASP A 4 -0.85 -6.48 21.35
N ASN A 5 -1.39 -7.26 20.41
CA ASN A 5 -2.01 -8.57 20.65
C ASN A 5 -1.06 -9.76 20.41
N ALA A 6 0.23 -9.48 20.21
CA ALA A 6 1.22 -10.49 19.89
C ALA A 6 2.60 -10.18 20.50
N LYS A 7 3.37 -11.23 20.74
CA LYS A 7 4.73 -11.15 21.27
C LYS A 7 5.67 -11.96 20.37
N GLU A 8 6.84 -11.42 20.04
CA GLU A 8 7.87 -12.20 19.36
C GLU A 8 8.39 -13.33 20.25
N THR A 9 8.54 -14.52 19.67
CA THR A 9 8.97 -15.72 20.41
C THR A 9 10.49 -15.83 20.49
N GLY A 10 11.23 -15.05 19.69
CA GLY A 10 12.68 -15.17 19.52
C GLY A 10 13.10 -16.32 18.60
N ASN A 11 12.18 -17.18 18.19
CA ASN A 11 12.43 -18.26 17.23
C ASN A 11 12.33 -17.75 15.79
N GLN A 12 13.07 -18.38 14.88
CA GLN A 12 13.07 -18.06 13.45
C GLN A 12 12.77 -19.30 12.60
N THR A 13 12.19 -19.08 11.42
CA THR A 13 12.09 -20.12 10.37
C THR A 13 13.48 -20.46 9.83
N ALA A 14 13.61 -21.57 9.11
CA ALA A 14 14.85 -21.92 8.39
C ALA A 14 15.28 -20.83 7.36
N ALA A 15 14.37 -19.93 7.00
CA ALA A 15 14.61 -18.78 6.12
C ALA A 15 14.91 -17.48 6.89
N GLY A 16 15.07 -17.53 8.21
CA GLY A 16 15.42 -16.37 9.05
C GLY A 16 14.24 -15.47 9.45
N LEU A 17 13.00 -15.86 9.16
CA LEU A 17 11.81 -15.06 9.50
C LEU A 17 11.38 -15.29 10.95
N GLY A 18 11.13 -14.22 11.70
CA GLY A 18 10.74 -14.29 13.11
C GLY A 18 9.33 -14.85 13.31
N TYR A 19 9.14 -15.60 14.40
CA TYR A 19 7.84 -16.03 14.86
C TYR A 19 7.27 -15.05 15.90
N LEU A 20 5.95 -14.86 15.83
CA LEU A 20 5.15 -14.23 16.86
C LEU A 20 4.20 -15.26 17.48
N THR A 21 3.87 -15.08 18.75
CA THR A 21 2.76 -15.77 19.41
C THR A 21 1.68 -14.76 19.76
N VAL A 22 0.43 -15.15 19.60
CA VAL A 22 -0.71 -14.33 19.97
C VAL A 22 -0.91 -14.39 21.48
N THR A 23 -1.17 -13.24 22.09
CA THR A 23 -1.37 -13.10 23.54
C THR A 23 -2.83 -12.85 23.91
N ALA A 24 -3.65 -12.39 22.96
CA ALA A 24 -5.06 -12.06 23.17
C ALA A 24 -6.02 -13.03 22.45
N LYS A 25 -7.18 -13.28 23.05
CA LYS A 25 -8.24 -14.13 22.50
C LYS A 25 -8.94 -13.47 21.32
N ASP A 26 -9.32 -14.25 20.31
CA ASP A 26 -10.04 -13.79 19.12
C ASP A 26 -9.29 -12.69 18.32
N THR A 27 -7.97 -12.79 18.26
CA THR A 27 -7.14 -11.81 17.56
C THR A 27 -7.33 -11.91 16.05
N ASN A 28 -7.88 -10.86 15.45
CA ASN A 28 -8.15 -10.80 14.02
C ASN A 28 -6.87 -10.75 13.17
N VAL A 29 -6.67 -11.76 12.33
CA VAL A 29 -5.71 -11.76 11.22
C VAL A 29 -6.39 -11.14 10.02
N ARG A 30 -5.88 -9.96 9.63
CA ARG A 30 -6.45 -9.16 8.55
C ARG A 30 -5.46 -9.13 7.38
N PRO A 31 -5.95 -9.22 6.13
CA PRO A 31 -5.10 -9.17 4.94
C PRO A 31 -4.52 -7.76 4.72
N LEU A 32 -5.12 -6.74 5.33
CA LEU A 32 -4.66 -5.35 5.32
C LEU A 32 -4.49 -4.85 6.76
N PRO A 33 -3.54 -3.93 7.02
CA PRO A 33 -3.37 -3.27 8.32
C PRO A 33 -4.46 -2.19 8.54
N LEU A 34 -5.73 -2.57 8.41
CA LEU A 34 -6.90 -1.69 8.56
C LEU A 34 -7.77 -2.13 9.74
N ILE A 35 -8.19 -1.18 10.58
CA ILE A 35 -9.31 -1.33 11.53
C ILE A 35 -10.61 -0.86 10.85
N GLN A 36 -10.93 -1.39 9.68
CA GLN A 36 -12.28 -1.20 9.15
C GLN A 36 -13.16 -2.34 9.66
N SER A 37 -14.25 -2.01 10.35
CA SER A 37 -15.24 -2.99 10.84
C SER A 37 -15.99 -3.70 9.70
N ALA A 38 -15.80 -3.25 8.46
CA ALA A 38 -16.47 -3.75 7.27
C ALA A 38 -15.67 -4.78 6.46
N VAL A 39 -14.45 -5.13 6.89
CA VAL A 39 -13.62 -6.16 6.24
C VAL A 39 -13.53 -7.36 7.17
N GLU A 40 -14.12 -8.48 6.74
CA GLU A 40 -14.06 -9.74 7.48
C GLU A 40 -12.60 -10.17 7.69
N PRO A 41 -12.20 -10.56 8.91
CA PRO A 41 -10.88 -11.10 9.17
C PRO A 41 -10.68 -12.43 8.41
N VAL A 42 -9.48 -12.63 7.87
CA VAL A 42 -9.12 -13.85 7.13
C VAL A 42 -9.00 -15.05 8.06
N ALA A 43 -8.60 -14.81 9.30
CA ALA A 43 -8.60 -15.80 10.37
C ALA A 43 -8.67 -15.10 11.74
N LYS A 44 -9.01 -15.87 12.78
CA LYS A 44 -8.84 -15.47 14.18
C LYS A 44 -7.79 -16.36 14.81
N LEU A 45 -6.88 -15.76 15.56
CA LEU A 45 -5.86 -16.46 16.32
C LEU A 45 -6.15 -16.35 17.82
N ASN A 46 -5.82 -17.41 18.55
CA ASN A 46 -5.99 -17.53 20.00
C ASN A 46 -4.64 -17.53 20.74
N PRO A 47 -4.65 -17.32 22.07
CA PRO A 47 -3.44 -17.26 22.86
C PRO A 47 -2.62 -18.55 22.72
N GLY A 48 -1.33 -18.41 22.43
CA GLY A 48 -0.42 -19.54 22.23
C GLY A 48 -0.30 -20.02 20.78
N GLU A 49 -1.19 -19.62 19.89
CA GLU A 49 -1.01 -19.86 18.45
C GLU A 49 0.12 -18.96 17.91
N THR A 50 0.84 -19.46 16.90
CA THR A 50 2.01 -18.78 16.34
C THR A 50 1.79 -18.38 14.89
N ALA A 51 2.39 -17.28 14.48
CA ALA A 51 2.43 -16.83 13.10
C ALA A 51 3.85 -16.40 12.71
N VAL A 52 4.16 -16.45 11.41
CA VAL A 52 5.43 -15.96 10.87
C VAL A 52 5.29 -14.49 10.52
N ILE A 53 6.25 -13.67 10.93
CA ILE A 53 6.33 -12.25 10.59
C ILE A 53 6.87 -12.14 9.16
N LEU A 54 6.04 -11.67 8.24
CA LEU A 54 6.45 -11.38 6.86
C LEU A 54 6.89 -9.92 6.69
N ASP A 55 6.16 -9.00 7.33
CA ASP A 55 6.48 -7.58 7.34
C ASP A 55 5.83 -6.89 8.57
N LYS A 56 6.38 -5.75 9.00
CA LYS A 56 5.81 -4.86 10.01
C LYS A 56 5.43 -3.55 9.36
N VAL A 57 4.14 -3.37 9.11
CA VAL A 57 3.61 -2.13 8.52
C VAL A 57 2.98 -1.28 9.61
N ALA A 58 3.25 0.03 9.59
CA ALA A 58 2.59 0.99 10.47
C ALA A 58 1.06 0.89 10.33
N GLU A 59 0.36 0.94 11.47
CA GLU A 59 -1.10 0.85 11.49
C GLU A 59 -1.71 2.02 10.73
N SER A 60 -2.69 1.72 9.87
CA SER A 60 -3.42 2.76 9.15
C SER A 60 -4.20 3.63 10.15
N ASN A 61 -3.86 4.91 10.23
CA ASN A 61 -4.49 5.92 11.08
C ASN A 61 -5.08 7.06 10.22
N SER A 62 -5.64 8.10 10.85
CA SER A 62 -6.28 9.22 10.13
C SER A 62 -5.33 9.97 9.18
N TYR A 63 -4.02 9.80 9.34
CA TYR A 63 -2.99 10.40 8.49
C TYR A 63 -2.37 9.39 7.53
N GLU A 64 -2.11 8.14 7.92
CA GLU A 64 -1.52 7.11 7.07
C GLU A 64 -2.57 6.06 6.66
N TRP A 65 -2.75 5.86 5.35
CA TRP A 65 -3.82 5.04 4.82
C TRP A 65 -3.35 4.02 3.80
N VAL A 66 -4.03 2.87 3.80
CA VAL A 66 -3.88 1.82 2.78
C VAL A 66 -5.24 1.61 2.10
N ARG A 67 -5.25 1.47 0.77
CA ARG A 67 -6.44 1.19 -0.06
C ARG A 67 -6.14 0.10 -1.08
N GLY A 68 -7.18 -0.60 -1.53
CA GLY A 68 -7.04 -1.79 -2.37
C GLY A 68 -6.71 -3.05 -1.54
N PRO A 69 -6.20 -4.13 -2.16
CA PRO A 69 -5.81 -4.19 -3.57
C PRO A 69 -7.01 -4.02 -4.50
N PHE A 70 -6.87 -3.14 -5.50
CA PHE A 70 -7.87 -2.98 -6.56
C PHE A 70 -7.48 -3.82 -7.76
N THR A 71 -8.44 -4.54 -8.35
CA THR A 71 -8.19 -5.29 -9.58
C THR A 71 -8.07 -4.35 -10.78
N SER A 72 -7.53 -4.86 -11.89
CA SER A 72 -7.50 -4.13 -13.16
C SER A 72 -8.90 -3.64 -13.57
N GLU A 73 -9.91 -4.50 -13.44
CA GLU A 73 -11.30 -4.20 -13.83
C GLU A 73 -11.89 -3.07 -12.97
N GLN A 74 -11.62 -3.08 -11.67
CA GLN A 74 -12.08 -2.03 -10.74
C GLN A 74 -11.43 -0.68 -11.08
N LEU A 75 -10.13 -0.68 -11.34
CA LEU A 75 -9.41 0.54 -11.71
C LEU A 75 -9.85 1.08 -13.07
N LEU A 76 -9.99 0.22 -14.09
CA LEU A 76 -10.49 0.62 -15.40
C LEU A 76 -11.90 1.19 -15.33
N SER A 77 -12.78 0.56 -14.56
CA SER A 77 -14.13 1.09 -14.30
C SER A 77 -14.09 2.46 -13.61
N SER A 78 -13.17 2.65 -12.66
CA SER A 78 -13.02 3.93 -11.96
C SER A 78 -12.38 5.02 -12.82
N LEU A 79 -11.47 4.66 -13.73
CA LEU A 79 -10.77 5.56 -14.66
C LEU A 79 -11.65 6.01 -15.85
N ASN A 80 -12.71 5.25 -16.14
CA ASN A 80 -13.61 5.56 -17.25
C ASN A 80 -14.22 6.96 -17.11
N GLY A 81 -14.13 7.77 -18.18
CA GLY A 81 -14.57 9.17 -18.19
C GLY A 81 -13.69 10.14 -17.41
N LYS A 82 -12.57 9.70 -16.83
CA LYS A 82 -11.59 10.54 -16.12
C LYS A 82 -10.25 10.65 -16.84
N THR A 83 -10.08 9.95 -17.95
CA THR A 83 -8.89 10.04 -18.80
C THR A 83 -9.30 10.48 -20.21
N THR A 84 -8.46 11.25 -20.87
CA THR A 84 -8.67 11.72 -22.25
C THR A 84 -8.20 10.69 -23.27
N ASN A 85 -7.21 9.88 -22.91
CA ASN A 85 -6.65 8.85 -23.77
C ASN A 85 -7.35 7.50 -23.57
N SER A 86 -7.26 6.64 -24.59
CA SER A 86 -7.80 5.29 -24.52
C SER A 86 -7.11 4.50 -23.41
N LEU A 87 -7.91 3.93 -22.52
CA LEU A 87 -7.43 3.03 -21.47
C LEU A 87 -7.04 1.67 -22.06
N PRO A 88 -6.04 0.98 -21.48
CA PRO A 88 -5.72 -0.39 -21.85
C PRO A 88 -6.87 -1.34 -21.48
N SER A 89 -6.96 -2.49 -22.14
CA SER A 89 -7.95 -3.53 -21.81
C SER A 89 -7.70 -4.20 -20.45
N VAL A 90 -6.44 -4.24 -20.01
CA VAL A 90 -6.01 -4.73 -18.70
C VAL A 90 -4.85 -3.87 -18.19
N ILE A 91 -4.82 -3.56 -16.90
CA ILE A 91 -3.71 -2.90 -16.22
C ILE A 91 -2.84 -4.00 -15.59
N SER A 92 -1.67 -4.23 -16.16
CA SER A 92 -0.68 -5.20 -15.67
C SER A 92 0.46 -4.55 -14.88
N SER A 93 0.69 -3.25 -15.09
CA SER A 93 1.60 -2.43 -14.29
C SER A 93 0.99 -1.06 -14.04
N LEU A 94 1.27 -0.50 -12.86
CA LEU A 94 0.79 0.82 -12.46
C LEU A 94 1.85 1.48 -11.57
N GLU A 95 2.32 2.64 -11.97
CA GLU A 95 3.44 3.32 -11.29
C GLU A 95 3.27 4.85 -11.28
N VAL A 96 3.76 5.49 -10.21
CA VAL A 96 3.87 6.94 -10.16
C VAL A 96 5.12 7.35 -10.94
N ALA A 97 4.92 8.03 -12.07
CA ALA A 97 5.99 8.45 -12.97
C ALA A 97 6.59 9.80 -12.58
N GLU A 98 5.79 10.71 -12.02
CA GLU A 98 6.25 12.04 -11.60
C GLU A 98 5.59 12.47 -10.30
N ARG A 99 6.36 13.17 -9.45
CA ARG A 99 5.91 13.75 -8.18
C ARG A 99 6.22 15.24 -8.12
N GLY A 100 5.31 16.00 -7.51
CA GLY A 100 5.50 17.42 -7.25
C GLY A 100 6.35 17.68 -5.99
N PRO A 101 6.67 18.95 -5.68
CA PRO A 101 7.49 19.32 -4.51
C PRO A 101 6.93 18.82 -3.16
N SER A 102 5.61 18.61 -3.08
CA SER A 102 4.93 18.06 -1.90
C SER A 102 4.98 16.53 -1.81
N GLY A 103 5.64 15.85 -2.76
CA GLY A 103 5.67 14.39 -2.89
C GLY A 103 4.40 13.77 -3.52
N ARG A 104 3.37 14.58 -3.79
CA ARG A 104 2.12 14.13 -4.42
C ARG A 104 2.33 13.70 -5.86
N ALA A 105 1.64 12.63 -6.26
CA ALA A 105 1.67 12.11 -7.62
C ALA A 105 1.13 13.15 -8.60
N LEU A 106 1.94 13.52 -9.59
CA LEU A 106 1.56 14.38 -10.72
C LEU A 106 1.19 13.56 -11.93
N THR A 107 1.89 12.44 -12.14
CA THR A 107 1.68 11.57 -13.29
C THR A 107 1.74 10.12 -12.85
N VAL A 108 0.77 9.35 -13.30
CA VAL A 108 0.71 7.89 -13.12
C VAL A 108 0.67 7.23 -14.49
N LYS A 109 1.45 6.16 -14.66
CA LYS A 109 1.46 5.33 -15.88
C LYS A 109 0.81 3.99 -15.61
N ALA A 110 -0.02 3.54 -16.55
CA ALA A 110 -0.50 2.17 -16.63
C ALA A 110 0.11 1.50 -17.86
N ASN A 111 0.79 0.36 -17.70
CA ASN A 111 1.46 -0.35 -18.80
C ASN A 111 2.45 0.54 -19.57
N GLY A 112 3.14 1.45 -18.87
CA GLY A 112 4.03 2.45 -19.47
C GLY A 112 3.34 3.62 -20.16
N GLN A 113 2.02 3.57 -20.38
CA GLN A 113 1.22 4.66 -20.93
C GLN A 113 0.78 5.61 -19.82
N VAL A 114 0.98 6.92 -20.01
CA VAL A 114 0.49 7.94 -19.07
C VAL A 114 -1.03 7.91 -18.99
N LEU A 115 -1.59 7.89 -17.78
CA LEU A 115 -3.02 8.10 -17.55
C LEU A 115 -3.30 9.60 -17.60
N ASP A 116 -3.78 10.08 -18.74
CA ASP A 116 -3.95 11.51 -19.01
C ASP A 116 -5.22 12.05 -18.36
N VAL A 117 -5.06 12.43 -17.09
CA VAL A 117 -6.10 13.06 -16.26
C VAL A 117 -6.04 14.57 -16.42
N ARG A 118 -7.20 15.23 -16.48
CA ARG A 118 -7.32 16.70 -16.64
C ARG A 118 -6.50 17.51 -15.62
N TYR A 119 -6.37 17.01 -14.39
CA TYR A 119 -5.51 17.58 -13.36
C TYR A 119 -5.12 16.51 -12.33
N PRO A 120 -3.95 16.61 -11.66
CA PRO A 120 -3.44 15.56 -10.79
C PRO A 120 -4.34 15.16 -9.61
N ASP A 121 -5.10 16.09 -9.01
CA ASP A 121 -6.01 15.77 -7.88
C ASP A 121 -7.09 14.74 -8.27
N MET A 122 -7.39 14.61 -9.57
CA MET A 122 -8.36 13.64 -10.07
C MET A 122 -7.95 12.19 -9.82
N TYR A 123 -6.67 11.89 -9.56
CA TYR A 123 -6.23 10.54 -9.17
C TYR A 123 -6.93 10.03 -7.90
N ARG A 124 -7.40 10.92 -7.03
CA ARG A 124 -8.20 10.53 -5.85
C ARG A 124 -9.48 9.83 -6.25
N SER A 125 -10.26 10.45 -7.13
CA SER A 125 -11.51 9.85 -7.59
C SER A 125 -11.28 8.78 -8.66
N ALA A 126 -10.19 8.86 -9.43
CA ALA A 126 -9.87 7.92 -10.51
C ALA A 126 -9.35 6.56 -10.03
N PHE A 127 -8.79 6.48 -8.81
CA PHE A 127 -8.37 5.23 -8.19
C PHE A 127 -9.29 4.82 -7.05
N ASN A 128 -10.60 4.82 -7.32
CA ASN A 128 -11.64 4.31 -6.42
C ASN A 128 -11.73 5.04 -5.05
N GLY A 129 -11.50 6.36 -5.04
CA GLY A 129 -11.74 7.20 -3.86
C GLY A 129 -10.59 7.26 -2.86
N LEU A 130 -9.38 7.57 -3.33
CA LEU A 130 -8.22 7.74 -2.45
C LEU A 130 -8.33 9.02 -1.60
N PRO A 131 -7.91 8.96 -0.32
CA PRO A 131 -7.93 10.12 0.57
C PRO A 131 -7.07 11.30 0.10
N SER A 132 -5.96 11.06 -0.60
CA SER A 132 -5.08 12.10 -1.12
C SER A 132 -4.35 11.63 -2.38
N THR A 133 -3.59 12.52 -3.03
CA THR A 133 -2.65 12.17 -4.12
C THR A 133 -1.23 11.87 -3.62
N LEU A 134 -1.02 11.89 -2.30
CA LEU A 134 0.25 11.50 -1.70
C LEU A 134 0.20 10.00 -1.41
N PHE A 135 0.51 9.20 -2.43
CA PHE A 135 0.53 7.74 -2.33
C PHE A 135 1.67 7.11 -3.12
N ASP A 136 1.99 5.89 -2.75
CA ASP A 136 2.78 4.89 -3.45
C ASP A 136 1.86 3.76 -3.92
N ILE A 137 2.23 3.11 -5.03
CA ILE A 137 1.48 2.01 -5.64
C ILE A 137 2.35 0.74 -5.55
N GLU A 138 1.78 -0.32 -5.01
CA GLU A 138 2.43 -1.62 -4.93
C GLU A 138 1.57 -2.68 -5.64
N PRO A 139 2.07 -3.36 -6.68
CA PRO A 139 1.36 -4.48 -7.27
C PRO A 139 1.22 -5.61 -6.23
N THR A 140 0.05 -6.25 -6.22
CA THR A 140 -0.27 -7.43 -5.41
C THR A 140 -0.43 -8.65 -6.30
N GLY A 141 -0.08 -9.82 -5.78
CA GLY A 141 -0.31 -11.08 -6.47
C GLY A 141 0.55 -11.33 -7.71
N SER A 142 1.62 -10.55 -7.96
CA SER A 142 2.64 -10.87 -8.97
C SER A 142 4.06 -10.59 -8.47
N TYR A 143 5.02 -11.42 -8.87
CA TYR A 143 6.43 -11.30 -8.49
C TYR A 143 7.34 -11.63 -9.66
N THR A 144 8.46 -10.91 -9.76
CA THR A 144 9.51 -11.19 -10.73
C THR A 144 10.46 -12.23 -10.16
N VAL A 145 10.44 -13.43 -10.72
CA VAL A 145 11.42 -14.49 -10.42
C VAL A 145 12.62 -14.29 -11.31
N LEU A 146 13.82 -14.18 -10.71
CA LEU A 146 15.07 -14.32 -11.45
C LEU A 146 15.40 -15.80 -11.55
N SER A 147 15.31 -16.33 -12.76
CA SER A 147 15.71 -17.71 -13.07
C SER A 147 17.23 -17.86 -13.02
N ALA A 148 17.70 -19.10 -12.85
CA ALA A 148 19.12 -19.44 -12.78
C ALA A 148 19.93 -19.08 -14.05
N ASN A 149 19.25 -18.79 -15.16
CA ASN A 149 19.85 -18.30 -16.40
C ASN A 149 19.89 -16.75 -16.50
N GLY A 150 19.54 -16.04 -15.43
CA GLY A 150 19.48 -14.57 -15.42
C GLY A 150 18.22 -13.97 -16.05
N ALA A 151 17.26 -14.79 -16.52
CA ALA A 151 16.00 -14.30 -17.07
C ALA A 151 15.00 -13.99 -15.96
N THR A 152 14.31 -12.86 -16.07
CA THR A 152 13.25 -12.44 -15.15
C THR A 152 11.87 -12.85 -15.68
N THR A 153 11.10 -13.61 -14.91
CA THR A 153 9.73 -13.99 -15.26
C THR A 153 8.75 -13.49 -14.19
N SER A 154 7.72 -12.74 -14.61
CA SER A 154 6.64 -12.35 -13.71
C SER A 154 5.67 -13.52 -13.51
N VAL A 155 5.54 -13.98 -12.28
CA VAL A 155 4.61 -15.03 -11.89
C VAL A 155 3.47 -14.40 -11.11
N SER A 156 2.23 -14.70 -11.50
CA SER A 156 1.02 -14.32 -10.77
C SER A 156 0.52 -15.43 -9.83
N GLY A 157 -0.23 -15.09 -8.78
CA GLY A 157 -0.64 -15.99 -7.70
C GLY A 157 -1.48 -17.22 -8.10
N GLY A 158 -1.96 -17.31 -9.34
CA GLY A 158 -2.61 -18.51 -9.88
C GLY A 158 -1.67 -19.52 -10.56
N GLN A 159 -0.41 -19.14 -10.81
CA GLN A 159 0.52 -19.97 -11.58
C GLN A 159 1.34 -20.88 -10.68
N THR A 160 1.55 -22.12 -11.12
CA THR A 160 2.49 -23.03 -10.44
C THR A 160 3.90 -22.67 -10.88
N VAL A 161 4.78 -22.41 -9.92
CA VAL A 161 6.18 -22.08 -10.20
C VAL A 161 7.06 -23.27 -9.91
N ALA A 162 7.84 -23.66 -10.91
CA ALA A 162 8.96 -24.55 -10.70
C ALA A 162 10.07 -23.77 -9.99
N VAL A 163 10.37 -24.14 -8.75
CA VAL A 163 11.47 -23.60 -7.95
C VAL A 163 12.60 -24.62 -7.88
N ILE A 164 13.83 -24.11 -7.81
CA ILE A 164 15.01 -24.93 -7.50
C ILE A 164 15.52 -24.42 -6.16
N SER A 165 15.39 -25.24 -5.13
CA SER A 165 15.93 -24.96 -3.80
C SER A 165 17.17 -25.81 -3.54
N ALA A 166 17.86 -25.55 -2.41
CA ALA A 166 18.95 -26.40 -1.94
C ALA A 166 18.52 -27.86 -1.69
N SER A 167 17.21 -28.12 -1.54
CA SER A 167 16.64 -29.45 -1.37
C SER A 167 16.17 -30.10 -2.69
N GLY A 168 16.39 -29.47 -3.84
CA GLY A 168 16.05 -30.00 -5.16
C GLY A 168 15.03 -29.16 -5.95
N LYS A 169 14.54 -29.73 -7.06
CA LYS A 169 13.51 -29.10 -7.91
C LYS A 169 12.12 -29.41 -7.35
N GLY A 170 11.27 -28.40 -7.22
CA GLY A 170 9.90 -28.54 -6.72
C GLY A 170 8.91 -27.63 -7.45
N ASN A 171 7.63 -27.97 -7.40
CA ASN A 171 6.55 -27.14 -7.89
C ASN A 171 5.85 -26.49 -6.70
N VAL A 172 5.66 -25.18 -6.76
CA VAL A 172 5.04 -24.41 -5.69
C VAL A 172 3.79 -23.73 -6.27
N LYS A 173 2.64 -23.94 -5.64
CA LYS A 173 1.41 -23.25 -6.04
C LYS A 173 1.56 -21.76 -5.76
N GLY A 174 1.16 -20.93 -6.73
CA GLY A 174 1.33 -19.49 -6.66
C GLY A 174 0.70 -18.85 -5.43
N ALA A 175 -0.42 -19.32 -4.89
CA ALA A 175 -1.07 -18.68 -3.74
C ALA A 175 -0.77 -19.36 -2.40
N GLY A 176 -0.56 -18.55 -1.37
CA GLY A 176 -0.17 -19.01 -0.02
C GLY A 176 1.33 -19.29 0.12
N THR A 177 2.08 -19.13 -0.96
CA THR A 177 3.53 -19.29 -0.98
C THR A 177 4.20 -18.00 -0.52
N VAL A 178 5.17 -18.14 0.38
CA VAL A 178 6.00 -17.01 0.83
C VAL A 178 7.27 -16.97 -0.01
N VAL A 179 7.51 -15.84 -0.66
CA VAL A 179 8.72 -15.57 -1.44
C VAL A 179 9.63 -14.67 -0.62
N LEU A 180 10.91 -15.05 -0.50
CA LEU A 180 11.95 -14.26 0.15
C LEU A 180 12.89 -13.70 -0.94
N ASN A 181 13.15 -12.40 -0.95
CA ASN A 181 14.15 -11.82 -1.85
C ASN A 181 15.58 -11.93 -1.26
N GLY A 182 16.60 -11.59 -2.05
CA GLY A 182 18.01 -11.62 -1.62
C GLY A 182 18.35 -10.70 -0.45
N ASP A 183 17.49 -9.72 -0.15
CA ASP A 183 17.63 -8.80 0.99
C ASP A 183 16.89 -9.30 2.25
N GLY A 184 16.35 -10.53 2.23
CA GLY A 184 15.64 -11.13 3.36
C GLY A 184 14.23 -10.59 3.59
N LYS A 185 13.63 -9.90 2.62
CA LYS A 185 12.23 -9.44 2.69
C LYS A 185 11.30 -10.53 2.19
N ALA A 186 10.32 -10.90 3.02
CA ALA A 186 9.34 -11.94 2.71
C ALA A 186 8.00 -11.35 2.32
N ARG A 187 7.34 -11.95 1.32
CA ARG A 187 5.96 -11.61 0.95
C ARG A 187 5.17 -12.86 0.60
N ALA A 188 3.96 -12.97 1.14
CA ALA A 188 3.03 -14.02 0.73
C ALA A 188 2.39 -13.68 -0.61
N LEU A 189 2.24 -14.68 -1.46
CA LEU A 189 1.58 -14.57 -2.74
C LEU A 189 0.07 -14.74 -2.58
N GLU A 190 -0.67 -13.77 -3.10
CA GLU A 190 -2.13 -13.74 -3.07
C GLU A 190 -2.72 -14.26 -4.39
N ASN A 191 -3.87 -14.93 -4.33
CA ASN A 191 -4.56 -15.50 -5.50
C ASN A 191 -4.96 -14.45 -6.56
N SER A 192 -5.14 -13.18 -6.17
CA SER A 192 -5.60 -12.12 -7.06
C SER A 192 -4.50 -11.10 -7.34
N SER A 193 -4.29 -10.83 -8.63
CA SER A 193 -3.46 -9.70 -9.07
C SER A 193 -4.22 -8.39 -8.88
N GLY A 194 -3.58 -7.39 -8.28
CA GLY A 194 -4.18 -6.08 -8.07
C GLY A 194 -3.15 -5.02 -7.71
N PHE A 195 -3.62 -3.85 -7.29
CA PHE A 195 -2.77 -2.73 -6.91
C PHE A 195 -3.19 -2.18 -5.56
N LYS A 196 -2.26 -2.21 -4.61
CA LYS A 196 -2.42 -1.64 -3.27
C LYS A 196 -1.83 -0.23 -3.27
N PHE A 197 -2.59 0.71 -2.76
CA PHE A 197 -2.18 2.10 -2.60
C PHE A 197 -1.87 2.36 -1.14
N THR A 198 -0.68 2.87 -0.85
CA THR A 198 -0.28 3.31 0.49
C THR A 198 -0.03 4.79 0.43
N GLY A 199 -0.71 5.58 1.24
CA GLY A 199 -0.61 7.04 1.15
C GLY A 199 -0.74 7.74 2.49
N LYS A 200 -0.54 9.06 2.45
CA LYS A 200 -0.59 9.92 3.63
C LYS A 200 -1.46 11.15 3.41
N GLY A 201 -1.98 11.71 4.49
CA GLY A 201 -2.84 12.88 4.52
C GLY A 201 -4.22 12.65 3.89
N PHE A 202 -5.09 13.65 4.05
CA PHE A 202 -6.45 13.67 3.54
C PHE A 202 -6.70 15.01 2.86
N GLY A 203 -7.21 15.00 1.62
CA GLY A 203 -7.52 16.21 0.85
C GLY A 203 -6.56 16.51 -0.31
N HIS A 204 -6.87 17.57 -1.04
CA HIS A 204 -6.17 18.00 -2.26
C HIS A 204 -4.80 18.63 -1.99
N GLY A 205 -4.52 19.02 -0.74
CA GLY A 205 -3.21 19.53 -0.33
C GLY A 205 -2.88 20.93 -0.82
N LEU A 206 -3.90 21.77 -1.03
CA LEU A 206 -3.76 23.20 -1.30
C LEU A 206 -4.27 24.01 -0.11
N GLY A 207 -3.57 25.08 0.26
CA GLY A 207 -3.91 25.92 1.41
C GLY A 207 -3.40 25.37 2.75
N MET A 208 -4.18 25.58 3.80
CA MET A 208 -3.82 25.18 5.17
C MET A 208 -4.02 23.68 5.43
N SER A 209 -2.97 23.01 5.89
CA SER A 209 -3.09 21.66 6.48
C SER A 209 -3.68 21.78 7.88
N GLN A 210 -4.87 21.24 8.13
CA GLN A 210 -5.49 21.25 9.47
C GLN A 210 -4.59 20.59 10.53
N TRP A 211 -3.90 19.51 10.15
CA TRP A 211 -2.96 18.82 11.04
C TRP A 211 -1.67 19.60 11.25
N GLY A 212 -1.17 20.28 10.22
CA GLY A 212 0.02 21.10 10.37
C GLY A 212 -0.26 22.39 11.15
N ALA A 213 -1.44 22.99 10.96
CA ALA A 213 -1.94 24.08 11.80
C ALA A 213 -2.10 23.64 13.26
N LYS A 214 -2.64 22.44 13.50
CA LYS A 214 -2.69 21.86 14.86
C LYS A 214 -1.29 21.64 15.43
N GLY A 215 -0.35 21.07 14.66
CA GLY A 215 1.02 20.85 15.12
C GLY A 215 1.73 22.16 15.47
N MET A 216 1.58 23.20 14.63
CA MET A 216 2.08 24.53 14.94
C MET A 216 1.39 25.12 16.19
N ALA A 217 0.08 24.94 16.36
CA ALA A 217 -0.59 25.39 17.58
C ALA A 217 -0.09 24.63 18.82
N ASP A 218 0.14 23.32 18.72
CA ASP A 218 0.71 22.49 19.79
C ASP A 218 2.16 22.91 20.13
N GLU A 219 2.91 23.42 19.14
CA GLU A 219 4.24 24.03 19.30
C GLU A 219 4.20 25.49 19.79
N GLY A 220 3.01 26.07 20.01
CA GLY A 220 2.80 27.40 20.59
C GLY A 220 2.70 28.55 19.59
N TYR A 221 2.62 28.27 18.28
CA TYR A 221 2.39 29.30 17.27
C TYR A 221 0.95 29.82 17.33
N ASP A 222 0.78 31.13 17.17
CA ASP A 222 -0.54 31.74 17.11
C ASP A 222 -1.20 31.58 15.73
N TYR A 223 -2.50 31.90 15.65
CA TYR A 223 -3.27 31.75 14.42
C TYR A 223 -2.76 32.63 13.27
N LYS A 224 -2.14 33.78 13.54
CA LYS A 224 -1.59 34.67 12.50
C LYS A 224 -0.35 34.06 11.89
N GLN A 225 0.56 33.56 12.73
CA GLN A 225 1.77 32.87 12.30
C GLN A 225 1.45 31.61 11.49
N ILE A 226 0.45 30.85 11.92
CA ILE A 226 -0.06 29.68 11.18
C ILE A 226 -0.61 30.12 9.81
N LEU A 227 -1.43 31.17 9.75
CA LEU A 227 -2.00 31.67 8.50
C LEU A 227 -0.91 32.19 7.55
N GLU A 228 0.04 32.99 8.03
CA GLU A 228 1.16 33.51 7.23
C GLU A 228 2.07 32.39 6.69
N HIS A 229 2.21 31.29 7.43
CA HIS A 229 2.94 30.11 6.98
C HIS A 229 2.26 29.44 5.76
N TYR A 230 0.94 29.29 5.78
CA TYR A 230 0.18 28.63 4.72
C TYR A 230 -0.23 29.55 3.57
N TYR A 231 -0.40 30.84 3.84
CA TYR A 231 -0.88 31.84 2.91
C TYR A 231 0.14 32.98 2.83
N ARG A 232 1.20 32.74 2.05
CA ARG A 232 2.20 33.76 1.79
C ARG A 232 1.56 34.93 1.04
N ASN A 233 1.86 36.16 1.48
CA ASN A 233 1.34 37.43 0.93
C ASN A 233 -0.15 37.72 1.16
N THR A 234 -0.77 37.16 2.21
CA THR A 234 -2.13 37.57 2.62
C THR A 234 -2.12 38.61 3.74
N ILE A 235 -3.10 39.52 3.72
CA ILE A 235 -3.31 40.51 4.78
C ILE A 235 -4.50 40.05 5.62
N ILE A 236 -4.31 39.98 6.94
CA ILE A 236 -5.38 39.68 7.89
C ILE A 236 -6.11 40.99 8.19
N THR A 237 -7.35 41.15 7.71
CA THR A 237 -8.21 42.29 8.02
C THR A 237 -9.28 41.89 9.05
N LYS A 238 -9.65 42.83 9.92
CA LYS A 238 -10.78 42.68 10.84
C LYS A 238 -11.88 43.62 10.35
N ASP A 239 -13.06 43.07 10.06
CA ASP A 239 -14.27 43.85 9.77
C ASP A 239 -14.77 44.59 11.02
#